data_AF-A0AAW7MLZ4-F1
#
_entry.id   AF-A0AAW7MLZ4-F1
#
_cell.length_a   1.000
_cell.length_b   1.000
_cell.length_c   1.000
_cell.angle_alpha   90.00
_cell.angle_beta   90.00
_cell.angle_gamma   90.00
#
_symmetry.space_group_name_H-M   'P 1'
#
loop_
_entity.id
_entity.type
_entity.pdbx_description
1 polymer ?
#
loop_
_entity_poly.entity_id
_entity_poly.type
_entity_poly.pdbx_seq_one_letter_code
_entity_poly.pdbx_strand_id
1 'polypeptide(L)'
;MRNTTLKTLAAAAALSLILAACGGGGGGGSSGNNSGGGTTTTGTNNGAALLAAYNPPAAIAAAVTTAYTGPAFTVGNSGLVSSCSNPALVGGTVIDAPDIVVFGANGASIKSLELAADLFENQAMPTVRSALGLPTTGVAFDGSNKVQLCVDTALGQGIGETGTAITGQTGLGLPNPSMPSPVMQIMSADSPNFDTRYPGATSLDVLVPLFTHETTHAALYSLEEPFGGGEVWWQEGMAQTVAGQSAGTKASVLAAVQASDVLAVGSTSNLDAYGAYESVVQYLTSSAAGGLGFGVSNMKTFVAAYKADATALCVQAIPAGLTPNANATAGMVSGLYNVCAPGAPGVVDARLETAFDQAFNATFKDSNGSPLYLHTADGANSLEATLYQRLNAFLN
;
A
#
# COMPACT_ATOMS: atom_id res chain seq x y z
N MET A 1 -41.16 31.77 -8.47
CA MET A 1 -41.35 30.57 -7.61
C MET A 1 -40.93 29.34 -8.39
N ARG A 2 -39.70 28.85 -8.17
CA ARG A 2 -39.27 27.48 -8.50
C ARG A 2 -37.98 27.17 -7.72
N ASN A 3 -38.05 26.05 -7.01
CA ASN A 3 -37.21 25.55 -5.93
C ASN A 3 -35.69 25.65 -6.11
N THR A 4 -35.05 26.44 -5.24
CA THR A 4 -33.74 26.16 -4.64
C THR A 4 -33.93 25.09 -3.57
N THR A 5 -33.52 23.85 -3.82
CA THR A 5 -33.43 22.83 -2.77
C THR A 5 -31.99 22.73 -2.29
N LEU A 6 -31.83 23.02 -1.01
CA LEU A 6 -30.61 23.04 -0.23
C LEU A 6 -29.80 21.73 -0.36
N LYS A 7 -28.53 21.82 -0.72
CA LYS A 7 -27.49 20.86 -0.29
C LYS A 7 -26.80 21.46 0.91
N THR A 8 -27.35 21.25 2.11
CA THR A 8 -26.70 21.65 3.36
C THR A 8 -26.80 20.48 4.34
N LEU A 9 -25.62 19.95 4.69
CA LEU A 9 -25.25 19.23 5.91
C LEU A 9 -26.27 18.27 6.56
N ALA A 10 -25.94 16.98 6.51
CA ALA A 10 -26.17 16.04 7.60
C ALA A 10 -24.94 15.12 7.73
N ALA A 11 -23.81 15.69 8.16
CA ALA A 11 -22.71 14.92 8.72
C ALA A 11 -23.05 14.69 10.21
N ALA A 12 -23.66 13.56 10.52
CA ALA A 12 -23.85 13.09 11.88
C ALA A 12 -23.76 11.56 11.91
N ALA A 13 -22.60 11.10 12.39
CA ALA A 13 -22.34 9.83 13.07
C ALA A 13 -23.11 8.58 12.59
N ALA A 14 -22.42 7.75 11.80
CA ALA A 14 -22.53 6.31 11.89
C ALA A 14 -21.11 5.74 11.98
N LEU A 15 -20.69 5.39 13.20
CA LEU A 15 -19.55 4.50 13.43
C LEU A 15 -19.93 3.13 12.84
N SER A 16 -19.39 2.81 11.67
CA SER A 16 -19.34 1.45 11.15
C SER A 16 -17.86 1.07 11.05
N LEU A 17 -17.48 0.03 11.79
CA LEU A 17 -16.20 -0.66 11.61
C LEU A 17 -16.14 -1.13 10.15
N ILE A 18 -15.38 -0.43 9.34
CA ILE A 18 -15.01 -0.83 7.99
C ILE A 18 -13.52 -1.11 8.07
N LEU A 19 -13.16 -2.39 7.98
CA LEU A 19 -11.79 -2.86 8.11
C LEU A 19 -11.05 -2.60 6.80
N ALA A 20 -10.07 -1.71 6.85
CA ALA A 20 -9.23 -1.36 5.71
C ALA A 20 -8.33 -2.54 5.30
N ALA A 21 -8.47 -2.97 4.04
CA ALA A 21 -7.35 -3.53 3.29
C ALA A 21 -6.71 -2.34 2.53
N CYS A 22 -5.41 -2.17 2.75
CA CYS A 22 -4.60 -0.98 2.47
C CYS A 22 -4.86 0.28 3.32
N GLY A 23 -3.87 0.63 4.15
CA GLY A 23 -3.68 1.95 4.75
C GLY A 23 -4.76 2.43 5.72
N GLY A 24 -4.54 2.22 7.03
CA GLY A 24 -5.11 3.06 8.10
C GLY A 24 -6.59 2.89 8.41
N GLY A 25 -6.90 2.13 9.47
CA GLY A 25 -8.24 2.13 10.07
C GLY A 25 -8.49 0.93 10.99
N GLY A 26 -7.99 1.03 12.23
CA GLY A 26 -8.16 -0.01 13.25
C GLY A 26 -9.57 -0.07 13.85
N GLY A 27 -10.03 -1.30 14.10
CA GLY A 27 -11.17 -1.59 14.98
C GLY A 27 -11.35 -3.08 15.22
N GLY A 28 -11.05 -3.54 16.45
CA GLY A 28 -11.62 -4.78 17.00
C GLY A 28 -10.64 -5.91 17.25
N GLY A 29 -10.00 -5.89 18.42
CA GLY A 29 -9.31 -7.06 18.98
C GLY A 29 -10.27 -8.23 19.22
N SER A 30 -9.73 -9.43 18.99
CA SER A 30 -10.34 -10.73 19.29
C SER A 30 -10.83 -10.84 20.73
N SER A 31 -12.12 -11.08 20.88
CA SER A 31 -12.67 -11.93 21.95
C SER A 31 -14.10 -12.35 21.59
N GLY A 32 -14.34 -13.63 21.32
CA GLY A 32 -15.70 -14.15 21.19
C GLY A 32 -15.80 -15.43 20.37
N ASN A 33 -15.82 -16.57 21.07
CA ASN A 33 -16.10 -17.91 20.56
C ASN A 33 -17.12 -17.95 19.41
N ASN A 34 -16.72 -18.45 18.25
CA ASN A 34 -17.68 -19.02 17.32
C ASN A 34 -17.32 -20.50 17.10
N SER A 35 -17.98 -21.35 17.87
CA SER A 35 -18.04 -22.79 17.65
C SER A 35 -18.92 -23.07 16.43
N GLY A 36 -18.38 -22.80 15.24
CA GLY A 36 -18.89 -23.26 13.96
C GLY A 36 -18.00 -24.39 13.47
N GLY A 37 -18.54 -25.61 13.39
CA GLY A 37 -17.82 -26.79 12.93
C GLY A 37 -17.35 -26.64 11.49
N GLY A 38 -16.16 -26.09 11.30
CA GLY A 38 -15.41 -26.16 10.06
C GLY A 38 -14.71 -27.51 9.98
N THR A 39 -15.01 -28.29 8.95
CA THR A 39 -14.32 -29.53 8.63
C THR A 39 -12.82 -29.25 8.59
N THR A 40 -12.07 -29.76 9.57
CA THR A 40 -10.61 -29.84 9.48
C THR A 40 -10.28 -30.81 8.36
N THR A 41 -10.19 -30.33 7.14
CA THR A 41 -9.54 -31.08 6.06
C THR A 41 -8.06 -31.15 6.39
N THR A 42 -7.63 -32.28 6.95
CA THR A 42 -6.24 -32.77 6.98
C THR A 42 -5.75 -33.11 5.56
N GLY A 43 -6.02 -32.22 4.60
CA GLY A 43 -5.44 -32.23 3.26
C GLY A 43 -4.41 -31.12 3.22
N THR A 44 -3.19 -31.43 2.80
CA THR A 44 -2.19 -30.42 2.44
C THR A 44 -2.82 -29.49 1.41
N ASN A 45 -2.93 -28.19 1.71
CA ASN A 45 -3.38 -27.21 0.71
C ASN A 45 -2.40 -27.23 -0.49
N ASN A 46 -2.88 -26.90 -1.68
CA ASN A 46 -2.07 -26.97 -2.89
C ASN A 46 -0.87 -26.01 -2.83
N GLY A 47 -0.99 -24.88 -2.13
CA GLY A 47 0.14 -23.98 -1.83
C GLY A 47 1.30 -24.67 -1.13
N ALA A 48 1.04 -25.43 -0.06
CA ALA A 48 2.03 -26.20 0.68
C ALA A 48 2.64 -27.34 -0.17
N ALA A 49 1.88 -27.95 -1.08
CA ALA A 49 2.39 -28.94 -2.02
C ALA A 49 3.35 -28.31 -3.05
N LEU A 50 2.99 -27.16 -3.62
CA LEU A 50 3.85 -26.38 -4.52
C LEU A 50 5.13 -25.92 -3.80
N LEU A 51 4.99 -25.45 -2.56
CA LEU A 51 6.10 -25.01 -1.72
C LEU A 51 7.06 -26.16 -1.38
N ALA A 52 6.57 -27.38 -1.21
CA ALA A 52 7.42 -28.55 -0.99
C ALA A 52 8.33 -28.83 -2.20
N ALA A 53 7.83 -28.61 -3.42
CA ALA A 53 8.58 -28.76 -4.67
C ALA A 53 9.49 -27.55 -5.01
N TYR A 54 9.22 -26.39 -4.41
CA TYR A 54 10.01 -25.17 -4.59
C TYR A 54 11.42 -25.33 -4.01
N ASN A 55 12.42 -24.90 -4.80
CA ASN A 55 13.83 -24.83 -4.39
C ASN A 55 14.26 -23.37 -4.41
N PRO A 56 14.60 -22.78 -3.25
CA PRO A 56 14.99 -21.38 -3.20
C PRO A 56 16.32 -21.15 -3.93
N PRO A 57 16.51 -19.98 -4.57
CA PRO A 57 17.81 -19.57 -5.06
C PRO A 57 18.86 -19.61 -3.94
N ALA A 58 20.10 -19.99 -4.29
CA ALA A 58 21.17 -20.18 -3.31
C ALA A 58 21.44 -18.94 -2.44
N ALA A 59 21.31 -17.74 -3.01
CA ALA A 59 21.46 -16.48 -2.28
C ALA A 59 20.38 -16.29 -1.20
N ILE A 60 19.15 -16.71 -1.47
CA ILE A 60 18.03 -16.64 -0.51
C ILE A 60 18.20 -17.70 0.58
N ALA A 61 18.54 -18.93 0.21
CA ALA A 61 18.82 -19.99 1.18
C ALA A 61 19.99 -19.64 2.12
N ALA A 62 21.01 -18.92 1.61
CA ALA A 62 22.13 -18.44 2.42
C ALA A 62 21.77 -17.26 3.35
N ALA A 63 20.67 -16.54 3.08
CA ALA A 63 20.18 -15.44 3.89
C ALA A 63 19.34 -15.89 5.10
N VAL A 64 19.10 -17.20 5.25
CA VAL A 64 18.43 -17.79 6.41
C VAL A 64 19.24 -17.50 7.67
N THR A 65 18.68 -16.69 8.57
CA THR A 65 19.32 -16.32 9.83
C THR A 65 18.57 -16.95 11.00
N THR A 66 19.26 -17.86 11.69
CA THR A 66 18.78 -18.42 12.97
C THR A 66 19.27 -17.55 14.12
N ALA A 67 18.44 -17.35 15.14
CA ALA A 67 18.75 -16.47 16.28
C ALA A 67 19.04 -15.02 15.86
N TYR A 68 18.18 -14.48 15.01
CA TYR A 68 18.27 -13.11 14.51
C TYR A 68 18.32 -12.08 15.66
N THR A 69 19.36 -11.24 15.66
CA THR A 69 19.60 -10.21 16.67
C THR A 69 19.30 -8.79 16.17
N GLY A 70 18.79 -8.65 14.94
CA GLY A 70 18.38 -7.37 14.42
C GLY A 70 17.04 -6.90 15.01
N PRO A 71 16.50 -5.76 14.54
CA PRO A 71 15.28 -5.20 15.08
C PRO A 71 14.08 -6.14 14.89
N ALA A 72 13.23 -6.27 15.90
CA ALA A 72 11.99 -7.02 15.82
C ALA A 72 11.00 -6.35 14.85
N PHE A 73 10.10 -7.16 14.26
CA PHE A 73 9.03 -6.64 13.42
C PHE A 73 8.17 -5.63 14.20
N THR A 74 7.96 -4.45 13.62
CA THR A 74 7.11 -3.41 14.23
C THR A 74 6.28 -2.70 13.17
N VAL A 75 4.98 -2.60 13.40
CA VAL A 75 4.06 -1.83 12.53
C VAL A 75 4.19 -0.32 12.74
N GLY A 76 4.85 0.12 13.81
CA GLY A 76 4.96 1.52 14.15
C GLY A 76 3.62 2.26 14.18
N ASN A 77 3.53 3.37 13.45
CA ASN A 77 2.37 4.24 13.33
C ASN A 77 1.52 3.96 12.07
N SER A 78 1.82 2.90 11.31
CA SER A 78 1.13 2.60 10.04
C SER A 78 -0.37 2.29 10.18
N GLY A 79 -0.86 2.05 11.39
CA GLY A 79 -2.23 1.58 11.62
C GLY A 79 -2.44 0.11 11.25
N LEU A 80 -1.41 -0.58 10.75
CA LEU A 80 -1.45 -2.01 10.45
C LEU A 80 -1.55 -2.84 11.74
N VAL A 81 -2.31 -3.93 11.66
CA VAL A 81 -2.39 -4.94 12.72
C VAL A 81 -1.77 -6.23 12.22
N SER A 82 -0.54 -6.50 12.65
CA SER A 82 0.22 -7.67 12.20
C SER A 82 0.45 -8.67 13.32
N SER A 83 0.28 -9.96 13.02
CA SER A 83 0.66 -11.05 13.91
C SER A 83 2.17 -11.05 14.19
N CYS A 84 3.00 -10.55 13.27
CA CYS A 84 4.43 -10.45 13.49
C CYS A 84 4.83 -9.40 14.54
N SER A 85 3.94 -8.50 14.90
CA SER A 85 4.15 -7.58 16.04
C SER A 85 4.04 -8.27 17.40
N ASN A 86 3.57 -9.53 17.44
CA ASN A 86 3.49 -10.31 18.66
C ASN A 86 4.64 -11.33 18.72
N PRO A 87 5.65 -11.14 19.59
CA PRO A 87 6.80 -12.04 19.69
C PRO A 87 6.44 -13.49 20.02
N ALA A 88 5.27 -13.74 20.64
CA ALA A 88 4.81 -15.10 20.94
C ALA A 88 4.34 -15.86 19.69
N LEU A 89 4.05 -15.16 18.59
CA LEU A 89 3.58 -15.75 17.34
C LEU A 89 4.68 -15.85 16.28
N VAL A 90 5.84 -15.22 16.52
CA VAL A 90 6.96 -15.12 15.56
C VAL A 90 8.03 -16.15 15.87
N GLY A 91 8.51 -16.83 14.83
CA GLY A 91 9.64 -17.76 14.93
C GLY A 91 10.98 -17.05 15.11
N GLY A 92 11.98 -17.70 15.73
CA GLY A 92 13.34 -17.16 15.90
C GLY A 92 14.24 -17.20 14.65
N THR A 93 13.67 -17.59 13.50
CA THR A 93 14.36 -17.67 12.20
C THR A 93 13.72 -16.67 11.26
N VAL A 94 14.56 -15.89 10.56
CA VAL A 94 14.15 -14.92 9.53
C VAL A 94 14.94 -15.16 8.25
N ILE A 95 14.50 -14.55 7.15
CA ILE A 95 15.33 -14.38 5.95
C ILE A 95 15.81 -12.93 5.93
N ASP A 96 17.11 -12.72 6.11
CA ASP A 96 17.74 -11.40 6.14
C ASP A 96 18.46 -11.13 4.80
N ALA A 97 17.67 -10.83 3.77
CA ALA A 97 18.13 -10.60 2.40
C ALA A 97 18.51 -9.12 2.18
N PRO A 98 19.16 -8.74 1.05
CA PRO A 98 19.67 -7.38 0.84
C PRO A 98 18.64 -6.25 1.01
N ASP A 99 17.44 -6.39 0.47
CA ASP A 99 16.38 -5.38 0.45
C ASP A 99 15.27 -5.65 1.50
N ILE A 100 15.21 -6.85 2.08
CA ILE A 100 14.09 -7.28 2.94
C ILE A 100 14.54 -8.14 4.14
N VAL A 101 13.81 -8.00 5.25
CA VAL A 101 13.82 -8.96 6.36
C VAL A 101 12.45 -9.62 6.46
N VAL A 102 12.38 -10.94 6.30
CA VAL A 102 11.13 -11.70 6.31
C VAL A 102 10.94 -12.43 7.64
N PHE A 103 9.85 -12.08 8.32
CA PHE A 103 9.40 -12.69 9.57
C PHE A 103 8.22 -13.62 9.30
N GLY A 104 8.18 -14.76 9.99
CA GLY A 104 7.07 -15.71 9.92
C GLY A 104 6.21 -15.67 11.18
N ALA A 105 4.89 -15.54 11.00
CA ALA A 105 3.91 -15.67 12.07
C ALA A 105 3.04 -16.92 11.93
N ASN A 106 2.44 -17.36 13.04
CA ASN A 106 1.43 -18.42 13.07
C ASN A 106 1.89 -19.74 12.41
N GLY A 107 3.18 -20.06 12.55
CA GLY A 107 3.74 -21.32 12.05
C GLY A 107 4.05 -21.35 10.55
N ALA A 108 4.18 -20.19 9.89
CA ALA A 108 4.71 -20.11 8.52
C ALA A 108 6.06 -20.87 8.42
N SER A 109 6.18 -21.74 7.42
CA SER A 109 7.38 -22.56 7.22
C SER A 109 8.56 -21.74 6.69
N ILE A 110 9.80 -22.17 6.99
CA ILE A 110 11.02 -21.52 6.46
C ILE A 110 10.96 -21.40 4.93
N LYS A 111 10.48 -22.44 4.23
CA LYS A 111 10.32 -22.38 2.77
C LYS A 111 9.39 -21.27 2.30
N SER A 112 8.35 -20.93 3.08
CA SER A 112 7.44 -19.82 2.74
C SER A 112 8.14 -18.47 2.92
N LEU A 113 8.98 -18.34 3.96
CA LEU A 113 9.78 -17.13 4.15
C LEU A 113 10.81 -17.00 3.03
N GLU A 114 11.47 -18.09 2.63
CA GLU A 114 12.41 -18.12 1.50
C GLU A 114 11.71 -17.73 0.19
N LEU A 115 10.53 -18.31 -0.10
CA LEU A 115 9.73 -17.92 -1.27
C LEU A 115 9.38 -16.43 -1.23
N ALA A 116 8.94 -15.91 -0.09
CA ALA A 116 8.58 -14.50 0.03
C ALA A 116 9.77 -13.57 -0.23
N ALA A 117 10.95 -13.92 0.30
CA ALA A 117 12.19 -13.20 0.01
C ALA A 117 12.56 -13.29 -1.47
N ASP A 118 12.45 -14.46 -2.10
CA ASP A 118 12.72 -14.65 -3.53
C ASP A 118 11.78 -13.83 -4.43
N LEU A 119 10.47 -13.92 -4.19
CA LEU A 119 9.47 -13.14 -4.94
C LEU A 119 9.71 -11.64 -4.79
N PHE A 120 10.10 -11.17 -3.60
CA PHE A 120 10.44 -9.78 -3.38
C PHE A 120 11.72 -9.36 -4.12
N GLU A 121 12.84 -10.02 -3.85
CA GLU A 121 14.17 -9.66 -4.33
C GLU A 121 14.33 -9.85 -5.84
N ASN A 122 13.77 -10.94 -6.38
CA ASN A 122 14.04 -11.37 -7.76
C ASN A 122 12.89 -11.08 -8.73
N GLN A 123 11.70 -10.70 -8.27
CA GLN A 123 10.56 -10.42 -9.15
C GLN A 123 9.94 -9.04 -8.88
N ALA A 124 9.43 -8.80 -7.67
CA ALA A 124 8.68 -7.60 -7.35
C ALA A 124 9.56 -6.34 -7.35
N MET A 125 10.66 -6.32 -6.58
CA MET A 125 11.49 -5.13 -6.46
C MET A 125 12.17 -4.74 -7.79
N PRO A 126 12.70 -5.68 -8.61
CA PRO A 126 13.18 -5.35 -9.95
C PRO A 126 12.10 -4.72 -10.85
N THR A 127 10.87 -5.24 -10.79
CA THR A 127 9.72 -4.70 -11.54
C THR A 127 9.39 -3.28 -11.09
N VAL A 128 9.28 -3.06 -9.77
CA VAL A 128 8.99 -1.73 -9.19
C VAL A 128 10.11 -0.73 -9.50
N ARG A 129 11.38 -1.12 -9.35
CA ARG A 129 12.54 -0.27 -9.71
C ARG A 129 12.50 0.13 -11.17
N SER A 130 12.21 -0.80 -12.06
CA SER A 130 12.08 -0.52 -13.50
C SER A 130 10.90 0.43 -13.77
N ALA A 131 9.72 0.18 -13.18
CA ALA A 131 8.51 0.95 -13.42
C ALA A 131 8.64 2.41 -12.93
N LEU A 132 9.19 2.60 -11.73
CA LEU A 132 9.36 3.93 -11.11
C LEU A 132 10.68 4.60 -11.51
N GLY A 133 11.53 3.94 -12.29
CA GLY A 133 12.85 4.45 -12.67
C GLY A 133 13.75 4.72 -11.46
N LEU A 134 13.75 3.80 -10.49
CA LEU A 134 14.59 3.81 -9.30
C LEU A 134 15.92 3.09 -9.59
N PRO A 135 17.00 3.37 -8.84
CA PRO A 135 18.26 2.67 -9.00
C PRO A 135 18.09 1.14 -8.90
N THR A 136 18.71 0.42 -9.84
CA THR A 136 18.67 -1.06 -9.91
C THR A 136 19.70 -1.72 -8.99
N THR A 137 20.60 -0.93 -8.40
CA THR A 137 21.67 -1.40 -7.50
C THR A 137 21.69 -0.55 -6.24
N GLY A 138 21.55 -1.19 -5.08
CA GLY A 138 21.64 -0.61 -3.74
C GLY A 138 21.64 -1.75 -2.73
N VAL A 139 22.28 -1.56 -1.58
CA VAL A 139 22.03 -2.41 -0.41
C VAL A 139 20.90 -1.73 0.35
N ALA A 140 19.90 -2.50 0.75
CA ALA A 140 18.65 -2.01 1.31
C ALA A 140 17.69 -1.42 0.25
N PHE A 141 16.40 -1.62 0.49
CA PHE A 141 15.27 -1.32 -0.39
C PHE A 141 15.35 0.08 -1.02
N ASP A 142 15.75 1.08 -0.24
CA ASP A 142 15.87 2.49 -0.63
C ASP A 142 17.33 3.01 -0.60
N GLY A 143 18.30 2.10 -0.48
CA GLY A 143 19.72 2.42 -0.32
C GLY A 143 20.16 2.69 1.12
N SER A 144 19.26 2.65 2.10
CA SER A 144 19.57 2.82 3.54
C SER A 144 18.82 1.84 4.46
N ASN A 145 17.61 1.42 4.09
CA ASN A 145 16.64 0.72 4.92
C ASN A 145 16.10 -0.54 4.23
N LYS A 146 15.85 -1.61 4.99
CA LYS A 146 15.22 -2.84 4.48
C LYS A 146 13.73 -2.84 4.77
N VAL A 147 12.93 -3.35 3.85
CA VAL A 147 11.52 -3.62 4.14
C VAL A 147 11.42 -4.71 5.21
N GLN A 148 10.52 -4.54 6.17
CA GLN A 148 10.16 -5.62 7.09
C GLN A 148 8.88 -6.29 6.57
N LEU A 149 8.94 -7.57 6.23
CA LEU A 149 7.79 -8.32 5.73
C LEU A 149 7.36 -9.39 6.73
N CYS A 150 6.09 -9.38 7.08
CA CYS A 150 5.43 -10.46 7.79
C CYS A 150 4.75 -11.41 6.80
N VAL A 151 5.15 -12.69 6.78
CA VAL A 151 4.33 -13.76 6.19
C VAL A 151 3.54 -14.47 7.27
N ASP A 152 2.23 -14.51 7.09
CA ASP A 152 1.29 -15.01 8.10
C ASP A 152 0.33 -16.04 7.48
N THR A 153 0.27 -17.22 8.10
CA THR A 153 -0.62 -18.32 7.67
C THR A 153 -2.08 -18.05 7.98
N ALA A 154 -2.38 -17.18 8.95
CA ALA A 154 -3.75 -16.85 9.36
C ALA A 154 -4.41 -15.80 8.44
N LEU A 155 -3.63 -15.08 7.62
CA LEU A 155 -4.17 -14.17 6.62
C LEU A 155 -4.87 -14.93 5.49
N GLY A 156 -5.81 -14.26 4.81
CA GLY A 156 -6.53 -14.82 3.66
C GLY A 156 -7.91 -15.42 3.97
N GLN A 157 -8.35 -15.44 5.22
CA GLN A 157 -9.78 -15.58 5.57
C GLN A 157 -10.44 -14.22 5.28
N GLY A 158 -10.98 -14.03 4.08
CA GLY A 158 -11.54 -12.75 3.65
C GLY A 158 -12.66 -12.24 4.56
N ILE A 159 -12.74 -10.91 4.71
CA ILE A 159 -13.96 -10.20 5.09
C ILE A 159 -14.68 -9.87 3.79
N GLY A 160 -15.93 -10.33 3.65
CA GLY A 160 -16.82 -9.96 2.55
C GLY A 160 -16.75 -10.87 1.33
N GLU A 161 -17.91 -11.22 0.80
CA GLU A 161 -18.10 -12.15 -0.31
C GLU A 161 -17.56 -11.56 -1.63
N THR A 162 -16.42 -12.07 -2.10
CA THR A 162 -15.99 -12.31 -3.51
C THR A 162 -14.45 -12.29 -3.58
N GLY A 163 -13.86 -13.43 -3.98
CA GLY A 163 -12.45 -13.79 -3.78
C GLY A 163 -11.40 -13.07 -4.64
N THR A 164 -11.44 -11.73 -4.75
CA THR A 164 -10.41 -10.96 -5.49
C THR A 164 -9.65 -9.94 -4.64
N ALA A 165 -10.06 -9.67 -3.40
CA ALA A 165 -9.38 -8.72 -2.51
C ALA A 165 -7.89 -9.04 -2.30
N ILE A 166 -7.06 -7.99 -2.31
CA ILE A 166 -5.62 -8.06 -2.03
C ILE A 166 -5.44 -8.35 -0.54
N THR A 167 -4.78 -9.45 -0.20
CA THR A 167 -4.56 -9.92 1.19
C THR A 167 -3.23 -9.44 1.76
N GLY A 168 -2.56 -8.56 1.03
CA GLY A 168 -1.38 -7.84 1.47
C GLY A 168 -1.78 -6.54 2.17
N GLN A 169 -0.90 -6.06 3.04
CA GLN A 169 -1.01 -4.73 3.60
C GLN A 169 0.38 -4.14 3.70
N THR A 170 0.53 -2.91 3.22
CA THR A 170 1.75 -2.13 3.37
C THR A 170 1.49 -0.85 4.11
N GLY A 171 2.43 -0.44 4.94
CA GLY A 171 2.30 0.74 5.76
C GLY A 171 3.63 1.41 6.02
N LEU A 172 3.54 2.71 6.32
CA LEU A 172 4.69 3.52 6.70
C LEU A 172 5.20 3.09 8.08
N GLY A 173 6.38 2.47 8.14
CA GLY A 173 6.93 1.88 9.37
C GLY A 173 7.69 2.85 10.30
N LEU A 174 7.25 4.11 10.39
CA LEU A 174 7.76 5.02 11.43
C LEU A 174 7.20 4.57 12.79
N PRO A 175 7.98 4.36 13.88
CA PRO A 175 8.85 5.40 14.42
C PRO A 175 10.16 4.84 15.02
N ASN A 176 10.80 3.86 14.39
CA ASN A 176 12.09 3.40 14.91
C ASN A 176 13.23 4.27 14.34
N PRO A 177 13.90 5.13 15.15
CA PRO A 177 15.05 5.90 14.69
C PRO A 177 16.24 5.02 14.25
N SER A 178 16.24 3.71 14.56
CA SER A 178 17.25 2.77 14.06
C SER A 178 16.87 2.03 12.78
N MET A 179 15.60 2.05 12.32
CA MET A 179 15.15 1.59 11.00
C MET A 179 13.79 2.22 10.66
N PRO A 180 13.73 3.43 10.06
CA PRO A 180 12.53 3.91 9.39
C PRO A 180 12.40 3.11 8.10
N SER A 181 11.48 2.15 8.04
CA SER A 181 11.35 1.31 6.85
C SER A 181 9.90 0.93 6.63
N PRO A 182 9.41 0.90 5.38
CA PRO A 182 8.10 0.37 5.10
C PRO A 182 7.94 -1.05 5.66
N VAL A 183 6.73 -1.32 6.16
CA VAL A 183 6.36 -2.62 6.70
C VAL A 183 5.30 -3.24 5.81
N MET A 184 5.47 -4.51 5.52
CA MET A 184 4.58 -5.29 4.66
C MET A 184 4.06 -6.49 5.44
N GLN A 185 2.87 -6.93 5.08
CA GLN A 185 2.26 -8.15 5.59
C GLN A 185 1.55 -8.87 4.44
N ILE A 186 1.83 -10.15 4.23
CA ILE A 186 1.30 -10.95 3.12
C ILE A 186 0.90 -12.35 3.62
N MET A 187 -0.14 -12.94 3.00
CA MET A 187 -0.53 -14.32 3.24
C MET A 187 0.60 -15.30 2.89
N SER A 188 0.94 -16.18 3.83
CA SER A 188 1.92 -17.24 3.61
C SER A 188 1.45 -18.23 2.54
N ALA A 189 2.37 -18.75 1.72
CA ALA A 189 2.02 -19.69 0.64
C ALA A 189 1.52 -21.05 1.15
N ASP A 190 1.93 -21.44 2.36
CA ASP A 190 1.44 -22.62 3.07
C ASP A 190 0.17 -22.34 3.92
N SER A 191 -0.41 -21.14 3.81
CA SER A 191 -1.67 -20.82 4.48
C SER A 191 -2.78 -21.81 4.09
N PRO A 192 -3.61 -22.26 5.06
CA PRO A 192 -4.81 -23.04 4.75
C PRO A 192 -5.77 -22.32 3.79
N ASN A 193 -5.64 -21.00 3.62
CA ASN A 193 -6.50 -20.19 2.75
C ASN A 193 -5.97 -20.09 1.30
N PHE A 194 -4.80 -20.66 1.00
CA PHE A 194 -4.18 -20.54 -0.33
C PHE A 194 -5.11 -20.99 -1.45
N ASP A 195 -5.74 -22.16 -1.30
CA ASP A 195 -6.60 -22.75 -2.34
C ASP A 195 -7.91 -21.99 -2.51
N THR A 196 -8.42 -21.40 -1.43
CA THR A 196 -9.58 -20.50 -1.50
C THR A 196 -9.24 -19.23 -2.26
N ARG A 197 -8.02 -18.71 -2.10
CA ARG A 197 -7.58 -17.46 -2.73
C ARG A 197 -7.11 -17.62 -4.17
N TYR A 198 -6.44 -18.73 -4.46
CA TYR A 198 -5.86 -19.05 -5.77
C TYR A 198 -6.39 -20.42 -6.25
N PRO A 199 -7.71 -20.52 -6.52
CA PRO A 199 -8.32 -21.78 -6.90
C PRO A 199 -7.69 -22.30 -8.20
N GLY A 200 -7.16 -23.53 -8.15
CA GLY A 200 -6.56 -24.19 -9.31
C GLY A 200 -5.16 -23.69 -9.68
N ALA A 201 -4.46 -22.94 -8.81
CA ALA A 201 -3.08 -22.55 -9.06
C ALA A 201 -2.19 -23.77 -9.33
N THR A 202 -1.38 -23.71 -10.38
CA THR A 202 -0.40 -24.76 -10.72
C THR A 202 1.04 -24.33 -10.50
N SER A 203 1.24 -23.07 -10.11
CA SER A 203 2.54 -22.44 -9.81
C SER A 203 2.39 -21.44 -8.66
N LEU A 204 3.49 -21.15 -7.97
CA LEU A 204 3.59 -20.09 -6.96
C LEU A 204 3.65 -18.68 -7.59
N ASP A 205 3.79 -18.58 -8.92
CA ASP A 205 3.80 -17.29 -9.64
C ASP A 205 2.49 -16.49 -9.49
N VAL A 206 1.41 -17.14 -9.06
CA VAL A 206 0.14 -16.47 -8.71
C VAL A 206 0.29 -15.42 -7.61
N LEU A 207 1.37 -15.50 -6.82
CA LEU A 207 1.70 -14.52 -5.78
C LEU A 207 2.47 -13.30 -6.31
N VAL A 208 3.07 -13.36 -7.50
CA VAL A 208 3.93 -12.29 -8.03
C VAL A 208 3.19 -10.94 -8.10
N PRO A 209 1.96 -10.84 -8.64
CA PRO A 209 1.25 -9.57 -8.66
C PRO A 209 0.97 -9.01 -7.27
N LEU A 210 0.72 -9.87 -6.26
CA LEU A 210 0.52 -9.44 -4.88
C LEU A 210 1.81 -8.84 -4.30
N PHE A 211 2.95 -9.51 -4.50
CA PHE A 211 4.23 -8.98 -4.05
C PHE A 211 4.59 -7.67 -4.77
N THR A 212 4.37 -7.58 -6.08
CA THR A 212 4.62 -6.35 -6.85
C THR A 212 3.72 -5.20 -6.39
N HIS A 213 2.44 -5.46 -6.08
CA HIS A 213 1.51 -4.47 -5.56
C HIS A 213 2.01 -3.88 -4.23
N GLU A 214 2.26 -4.74 -3.24
CA GLU A 214 2.71 -4.30 -1.92
C GLU A 214 4.12 -3.67 -1.93
N THR A 215 5.01 -4.17 -2.80
CA THR A 215 6.34 -3.57 -2.98
C THR A 215 6.25 -2.18 -3.61
N THR A 216 5.23 -1.93 -4.45
CA THR A 216 4.98 -0.59 -5.00
C THR A 216 4.60 0.37 -3.88
N HIS A 217 3.69 -0.03 -2.98
CA HIS A 217 3.36 0.76 -1.79
C HIS A 217 4.58 1.06 -0.94
N ALA A 218 5.42 0.05 -0.67
CA ALA A 218 6.65 0.25 0.09
C ALA A 218 7.54 1.32 -0.57
N ALA A 219 7.61 1.33 -1.90
CA ALA A 219 8.50 2.22 -2.64
C ALA A 219 7.99 3.65 -2.58
N LEU A 220 6.68 3.83 -2.74
CA LEU A 220 6.04 5.14 -2.62
C LEU A 220 6.19 5.69 -1.20
N TYR A 221 5.93 4.88 -0.17
CA TYR A 221 6.15 5.30 1.23
C TYR A 221 7.60 5.72 1.50
N SER A 222 8.59 4.95 1.05
CA SER A 222 10.00 5.32 1.22
C SER A 222 10.36 6.63 0.51
N LEU A 223 9.80 6.88 -0.69
CA LEU A 223 10.01 8.14 -1.39
C LEU A 223 9.37 9.34 -0.66
N GLU A 224 8.21 9.12 -0.03
CA GLU A 224 7.45 10.11 0.74
C GLU A 224 8.05 10.43 2.13
N GLU A 225 8.84 9.52 2.71
CA GLU A 225 9.42 9.67 4.05
C GLU A 225 10.12 11.03 4.26
N PRO A 226 10.00 11.67 5.43
CA PRO A 226 9.36 11.20 6.66
C PRO A 226 7.85 11.50 6.72
N PHE A 227 7.25 11.86 5.58
CA PHE A 227 5.81 12.03 5.44
C PHE A 227 5.18 10.72 4.95
N GLY A 228 3.87 10.60 5.12
CA GLY A 228 3.04 9.65 4.37
C GLY A 228 1.85 10.42 3.82
N GLY A 229 0.73 9.77 3.54
CA GLY A 229 -0.52 10.48 3.24
C GLY A 229 -0.72 10.84 1.77
N GLY A 230 -0.05 10.15 0.84
CA GLY A 230 -0.56 10.10 -0.52
C GLY A 230 -2.00 9.56 -0.54
N GLU A 231 -2.83 10.09 -1.44
CA GLU A 231 -4.25 9.71 -1.50
C GLU A 231 -4.45 8.25 -1.89
N VAL A 232 -5.49 7.62 -1.32
CA VAL A 232 -5.75 6.18 -1.46
C VAL A 232 -5.92 5.77 -2.92
N TRP A 233 -6.66 6.54 -3.72
CA TRP A 233 -6.84 6.23 -5.15
C TRP A 233 -5.49 6.20 -5.89
N TRP A 234 -4.55 7.04 -5.48
CA TRP A 234 -3.25 7.14 -6.14
C TRP A 234 -2.34 6.01 -5.70
N GLN A 235 -2.25 5.73 -4.39
CA GLN A 235 -1.48 4.61 -3.86
C GLN A 235 -1.96 3.28 -4.47
N GLU A 236 -3.27 2.99 -4.38
CA GLU A 236 -3.83 1.73 -4.91
C GLU A 236 -3.79 1.68 -6.44
N GLY A 237 -4.08 2.80 -7.12
CA GLY A 237 -4.03 2.86 -8.58
C GLY A 237 -2.62 2.62 -9.12
N MET A 238 -1.59 3.16 -8.45
CA MET A 238 -0.19 2.94 -8.78
C MET A 238 0.21 1.48 -8.57
N ALA A 239 -0.12 0.92 -7.40
CA ALA A 239 0.21 -0.45 -7.06
C ALA A 239 -0.45 -1.45 -8.03
N GLN A 240 -1.73 -1.25 -8.37
CA GLN A 240 -2.43 -2.06 -9.39
C GLN A 240 -1.79 -1.93 -10.77
N THR A 241 -1.45 -0.71 -11.20
CA THR A 241 -0.84 -0.44 -12.50
C THR A 241 0.52 -1.12 -12.63
N VAL A 242 1.37 -1.02 -11.60
CA VAL A 242 2.72 -1.62 -11.60
C VAL A 242 2.66 -3.14 -11.47
N ALA A 243 1.71 -3.66 -10.69
CA ALA A 243 1.48 -5.10 -10.59
C ALA A 243 0.93 -5.74 -11.87
N GLY A 244 0.52 -4.94 -12.86
CA GLY A 244 -0.05 -5.41 -14.12
C GLY A 244 -1.40 -6.11 -13.92
N GLN A 245 -2.18 -5.64 -12.95
CA GLN A 245 -3.50 -6.17 -12.65
C GLN A 245 -4.51 -5.70 -13.71
N SER A 246 -5.72 -6.25 -13.66
CA SER A 246 -6.78 -5.85 -14.59
C SER A 246 -7.66 -4.80 -13.95
N ALA A 247 -7.74 -3.63 -14.58
CA ALA A 247 -8.70 -2.57 -14.24
C ALA A 247 -10.17 -3.03 -14.42
N GLY A 248 -10.40 -4.19 -15.02
CA GLY A 248 -11.72 -4.71 -15.33
C GLY A 248 -12.27 -4.16 -16.64
N THR A 249 -13.59 -4.13 -16.77
CA THR A 249 -14.25 -3.64 -17.98
C THR A 249 -14.49 -2.13 -17.90
N LYS A 250 -14.55 -1.46 -19.05
CA LYS A 250 -15.00 -0.06 -19.12
C LYS A 250 -16.31 0.18 -18.36
N ALA A 251 -17.28 -0.73 -18.50
CA ALA A 251 -18.57 -0.62 -17.85
C ALA A 251 -18.46 -0.67 -16.31
N SER A 252 -17.66 -1.60 -15.76
CA SER A 252 -17.46 -1.70 -14.30
C SER A 252 -16.72 -0.49 -13.74
N VAL A 253 -15.68 0.00 -14.44
CA VAL A 253 -14.94 1.20 -14.04
C VAL A 253 -15.86 2.42 -13.99
N LEU A 254 -16.62 2.66 -15.06
CA LEU A 254 -17.51 3.81 -15.14
C LEU A 254 -18.66 3.73 -14.14
N ALA A 255 -19.14 2.53 -13.80
CA ALA A 255 -20.14 2.34 -12.74
C ALA A 255 -19.59 2.73 -11.36
N ALA A 256 -18.34 2.34 -11.03
CA ALA A 256 -17.71 2.72 -9.76
C ALA A 256 -17.55 4.24 -9.63
N VAL A 257 -17.12 4.92 -10.70
CA VAL A 257 -16.99 6.39 -10.75
C VAL A 257 -18.34 7.10 -10.62
N GLN A 258 -19.43 6.50 -11.09
CA GLN A 258 -20.77 7.06 -10.93
C GLN A 258 -21.36 6.83 -9.55
N ALA A 259 -21.02 5.71 -8.92
CA ALA A 259 -21.59 5.30 -7.63
C ALA A 259 -21.00 6.11 -6.46
N SER A 260 -19.75 6.55 -6.58
CA SER A 260 -19.02 7.25 -5.53
C SER A 260 -18.02 8.24 -6.09
N ASP A 261 -17.69 9.25 -5.30
CA ASP A 261 -16.51 10.09 -5.57
C ASP A 261 -15.24 9.29 -5.25
N VAL A 262 -14.65 8.71 -6.29
CA VAL A 262 -13.46 7.85 -6.16
C VAL A 262 -12.18 8.65 -5.90
N LEU A 263 -12.18 9.97 -6.10
CA LEU A 263 -11.04 10.83 -5.77
C LEU A 263 -11.28 11.62 -4.48
N ALA A 264 -12.31 11.29 -3.70
CA ALA A 264 -12.59 12.02 -2.47
C ALA A 264 -11.40 12.00 -1.50
N VAL A 265 -11.04 13.19 -1.02
CA VAL A 265 -10.00 13.40 0.01
C VAL A 265 -10.33 12.61 1.27
N GLY A 266 -9.33 11.94 1.85
CA GLY A 266 -9.48 11.17 3.08
C GLY A 266 -10.43 9.98 2.97
N SER A 267 -10.77 9.53 1.75
CA SER A 267 -11.56 8.34 1.54
C SER A 267 -10.84 7.08 2.04
N THR A 268 -11.59 6.14 2.60
CA THR A 268 -11.07 4.81 2.91
C THR A 268 -11.02 3.96 1.65
N SER A 269 -10.02 3.08 1.55
CA SER A 269 -9.89 2.13 0.45
C SER A 269 -11.18 1.33 0.25
N ASN A 270 -11.67 1.33 -0.99
CA ASN A 270 -12.81 0.54 -1.43
C ASN A 270 -12.34 -0.42 -2.53
N LEU A 271 -12.36 -1.73 -2.23
CA LEU A 271 -11.95 -2.78 -3.16
C LEU A 271 -12.72 -2.73 -4.49
N ASP A 272 -14.00 -2.32 -4.46
CA ASP A 272 -14.83 -2.19 -5.66
C ASP A 272 -14.38 -1.03 -6.57
N ALA A 273 -13.57 -0.10 -6.05
CA ALA A 273 -13.05 1.05 -6.76
C ALA A 273 -11.63 0.83 -7.33
N TYR A 274 -10.97 -0.30 -7.07
CA TYR A 274 -9.58 -0.56 -7.50
C TYR A 274 -9.41 -0.43 -9.02
N GLY A 275 -10.37 -0.94 -9.79
CA GLY A 275 -10.35 -0.79 -11.25
C GLY A 275 -10.49 0.66 -11.71
N ALA A 276 -11.22 1.49 -10.96
CA ALA A 276 -11.33 2.93 -11.22
C ALA A 276 -10.03 3.66 -10.84
N TYR A 277 -9.44 3.36 -9.69
CA TYR A 277 -8.15 3.89 -9.25
C TYR A 277 -7.05 3.59 -10.27
N GLU A 278 -6.94 2.33 -10.71
CA GLU A 278 -6.00 1.92 -11.75
C GLU A 278 -6.26 2.67 -13.06
N SER A 279 -7.52 2.78 -13.49
CA SER A 279 -7.89 3.50 -14.72
C SER A 279 -7.55 4.98 -14.67
N VAL A 280 -7.64 5.63 -13.49
CA VAL A 280 -7.19 7.02 -13.29
C VAL A 280 -5.69 7.11 -13.50
N VAL A 281 -4.91 6.25 -12.87
CA VAL A 281 -3.45 6.23 -13.02
C VAL A 281 -3.02 5.90 -14.44
N GLN A 282 -3.68 4.94 -15.10
CA GLN A 282 -3.46 4.65 -16.51
C GLN A 282 -3.81 5.83 -17.41
N TYR A 283 -4.90 6.55 -17.14
CA TYR A 283 -5.25 7.78 -17.87
C TYR A 283 -4.13 8.83 -17.75
N LEU A 284 -3.57 9.04 -16.56
CA LEU A 284 -2.48 9.99 -16.35
C LEU A 284 -1.18 9.53 -17.05
N THR A 285 -0.87 8.24 -16.99
CA THR A 285 0.46 7.73 -17.37
C THR A 285 0.54 7.19 -18.80
N SER A 286 -0.55 6.70 -19.37
CA SER A 286 -0.55 6.02 -20.67
C SER A 286 -0.37 6.98 -21.84
N SER A 287 0.40 6.56 -22.85
CA SER A 287 0.51 7.23 -24.15
C SER A 287 -0.54 6.77 -25.17
N ALA A 288 -1.47 5.90 -24.78
CA ALA A 288 -2.58 5.48 -25.64
C ALA A 288 -3.52 6.66 -25.95
N ALA A 289 -4.35 6.53 -26.98
CA ALA A 289 -5.28 7.58 -27.38
C ALA A 289 -6.19 7.99 -26.21
N GLY A 290 -6.24 9.28 -25.92
CA GLY A 290 -7.01 9.83 -24.80
C GLY A 290 -6.29 9.81 -23.44
N GLY A 291 -5.12 9.17 -23.32
CA GLY A 291 -4.25 9.29 -22.14
C GLY A 291 -3.42 10.58 -22.16
N LEU A 292 -2.86 10.95 -21.01
CA LEU A 292 -2.06 12.17 -20.84
C LEU A 292 -0.56 11.97 -21.10
N GLY A 293 -0.08 10.72 -21.16
CA GLY A 293 1.29 10.41 -21.59
C GLY A 293 2.39 10.79 -20.61
N PHE A 294 2.09 11.01 -19.32
CA PHE A 294 3.14 11.33 -18.35
C PHE A 294 4.10 10.16 -18.11
N GLY A 295 3.70 8.91 -18.34
CA GLY A 295 4.52 7.73 -18.04
C GLY A 295 4.62 7.43 -16.54
N VAL A 296 4.65 6.14 -16.20
CA VAL A 296 4.72 5.66 -14.81
C VAL A 296 6.02 6.11 -14.12
N SER A 297 7.13 6.20 -14.85
CA SER A 297 8.41 6.63 -14.29
C SER A 297 8.46 8.10 -13.88
N ASN A 298 7.54 8.95 -14.34
CA ASN A 298 7.44 10.35 -13.89
C ASN A 298 6.73 10.50 -12.54
N MET A 299 6.15 9.41 -12.00
CA MET A 299 5.50 9.45 -10.69
C MET A 299 6.50 9.77 -9.56
N LYS A 300 7.78 9.37 -9.68
CA LYS A 300 8.81 9.79 -8.71
C LYS A 300 8.97 11.33 -8.66
N THR A 301 8.75 12.02 -9.78
CA THR A 301 8.82 13.48 -9.87
C THR A 301 7.64 14.11 -9.14
N PHE A 302 6.45 13.53 -9.30
CA PHE A 302 5.27 13.93 -8.53
C PHE A 302 5.49 13.74 -7.02
N VAL A 303 5.99 12.58 -6.59
CA VAL A 303 6.30 12.32 -5.18
C VAL A 303 7.36 13.28 -4.63
N ALA A 304 8.38 13.62 -5.42
CA ALA A 304 9.39 14.60 -5.04
C ALA A 304 8.79 16.01 -4.84
N ALA A 305 7.85 16.42 -5.71
CA ALA A 305 7.13 17.69 -5.55
C ALA A 305 6.26 17.66 -4.29
N TYR A 306 5.50 16.58 -4.08
CA TYR A 306 4.71 16.36 -2.87
C TYR A 306 5.56 16.49 -1.61
N LYS A 307 6.70 15.81 -1.55
CA LYS A 307 7.63 15.85 -0.41
C LYS A 307 8.16 17.26 -0.15
N ALA A 308 8.43 18.03 -1.20
CA ALA A 308 8.89 19.42 -1.05
C ALA A 308 7.79 20.31 -0.44
N ASP A 309 6.56 20.18 -0.92
CA ASP A 309 5.40 20.93 -0.40
C ASP A 309 5.06 20.50 1.04
N ALA A 310 5.07 19.19 1.33
CA ALA A 310 4.90 18.65 2.67
C ALA A 310 6.01 19.16 3.61
N THR A 311 7.26 19.21 3.16
CA THR A 311 8.37 19.76 3.93
C THR A 311 8.09 21.21 4.33
N ALA A 312 7.64 22.04 3.40
CA ALA A 312 7.34 23.44 3.65
C ALA A 312 6.21 23.65 4.66
N LEU A 313 5.21 22.76 4.67
CA LEU A 313 4.04 22.86 5.55
C LEU A 313 4.23 22.20 6.93
N CYS A 314 5.06 21.16 6.99
CA CYS A 314 5.07 20.23 8.12
C CYS A 314 6.37 20.23 8.92
N VAL A 315 7.45 20.85 8.46
CA VAL A 315 8.72 20.86 9.18
C VAL A 315 8.87 22.12 10.02
N GLN A 316 9.16 21.94 11.31
CA GLN A 316 9.44 23.02 12.23
C GLN A 316 10.68 22.74 13.09
N ALA A 317 11.33 23.80 13.57
CA ALA A 317 12.40 23.68 14.56
C ALA A 317 11.81 23.28 15.92
N ILE A 318 12.49 22.36 16.64
CA ILE A 318 12.07 21.94 17.97
C ILE A 318 12.22 23.12 18.95
N PRO A 319 11.13 23.60 19.57
CA PRO A 319 11.21 24.66 20.57
C PRO A 319 12.10 24.26 21.76
N ALA A 320 12.85 25.21 22.31
CA ALA A 320 13.69 24.97 23.48
C ALA A 320 12.85 24.43 24.64
N GLY A 321 13.31 23.32 25.24
CA GLY A 321 12.61 22.65 26.35
C GLY A 321 11.47 21.72 25.93
N LEU A 322 11.11 21.65 24.65
CA LEU A 322 10.21 20.62 24.14
C LEU A 322 10.99 19.32 23.91
N THR A 323 10.44 18.20 24.36
CA THR A 323 10.86 16.86 23.91
C THR A 323 9.73 16.30 23.05
N PRO A 324 9.84 16.38 21.71
CA PRO A 324 8.84 15.79 20.84
C PRO A 324 8.71 14.28 21.07
N ASN A 325 7.55 13.74 20.73
CA ASN A 325 7.37 12.30 20.64
C ASN A 325 8.24 11.72 19.51
N ALA A 326 8.60 10.44 19.62
CA ALA A 326 9.54 9.81 18.69
C ALA A 326 9.06 9.87 17.23
N ASN A 327 7.75 9.74 17.00
CA ASN A 327 7.14 9.80 15.68
C ASN A 327 7.24 11.18 15.01
N ALA A 328 7.25 12.28 15.76
CA ALA A 328 7.47 13.59 15.14
C ALA A 328 8.93 13.83 14.74
N THR A 329 9.87 13.04 15.25
CA THR A 329 11.31 13.19 14.93
C THR A 329 11.86 12.07 14.04
N ALA A 330 11.08 11.03 13.76
CA ALA A 330 11.51 9.91 12.94
C ALA A 330 11.77 10.36 11.49
N GLY A 331 12.94 10.01 10.95
CA GLY A 331 13.37 10.42 9.60
C GLY A 331 13.63 11.93 9.41
N MET A 332 13.50 12.73 10.47
CA MET A 332 13.74 14.17 10.44
C MET A 332 15.21 14.52 10.66
N VAL A 333 15.66 15.65 10.09
CA VAL A 333 16.97 16.23 10.41
C VAL A 333 17.02 16.63 11.88
N SER A 334 18.16 16.38 12.54
CA SER A 334 18.35 16.71 13.96
C SER A 334 17.99 18.17 14.28
N GLY A 335 17.21 18.37 15.34
CA GLY A 335 16.71 19.69 15.75
C GLY A 335 15.40 20.12 15.08
N LEU A 336 14.87 19.34 14.15
CA LEU A 336 13.57 19.55 13.51
C LEU A 336 12.56 18.47 13.92
N TYR A 337 11.27 18.80 13.81
CA TYR A 337 10.18 17.83 13.97
C TYR A 337 9.08 18.06 12.93
N ASN A 338 8.40 16.97 12.59
CA ASN A 338 7.25 16.93 11.72
C ASN A 338 5.98 17.25 12.53
N VAL A 339 5.43 18.45 12.38
CA VAL A 339 4.17 18.85 13.04
C VAL A 339 2.94 18.18 12.43
N CYS A 340 3.06 17.56 11.25
CA CYS A 340 2.03 16.76 10.61
C CYS A 340 2.17 15.27 10.95
N ALA A 341 3.10 14.91 11.84
CA ALA A 341 3.22 13.53 12.29
C ALA A 341 1.90 13.10 12.94
N PRO A 342 1.40 11.90 12.60
CA PRO A 342 0.07 11.49 13.00
C PRO A 342 -0.04 11.39 14.52
N GLY A 343 -1.11 11.98 15.07
CA GLY A 343 -1.43 11.89 16.50
C GLY A 343 -1.94 10.52 16.93
N ALA A 344 -2.37 9.69 15.97
CA ALA A 344 -2.78 8.30 16.16
C ALA A 344 -2.42 7.47 14.91
N PRO A 345 -2.16 6.16 15.03
CA PRO A 345 -1.81 5.31 13.90
C PRO A 345 -2.86 5.36 12.77
N GLY A 346 -2.40 5.47 11.52
CA GLY A 346 -3.25 5.49 10.32
C GLY A 346 -4.02 6.80 10.05
N VAL A 347 -3.82 7.85 10.85
CA VAL A 347 -4.44 9.17 10.59
C VAL A 347 -3.54 10.02 9.69
N VAL A 348 -4.11 10.70 8.69
CA VAL A 348 -3.37 11.65 7.84
C VAL A 348 -3.75 13.08 8.25
N ASP A 349 -2.75 13.97 8.32
CA ASP A 349 -2.97 15.39 8.60
C ASP A 349 -3.42 16.12 7.33
N ALA A 350 -4.44 16.97 7.42
CA ALA A 350 -4.99 17.71 6.27
C ALA A 350 -3.97 18.60 5.53
N ARG A 351 -2.86 18.99 6.18
CA ARG A 351 -1.77 19.70 5.51
C ARG A 351 -1.04 18.83 4.50
N LEU A 352 -0.98 17.51 4.72
CA LEU A 352 -0.39 16.56 3.78
C LEU A 352 -1.32 16.38 2.56
N GLU A 353 -2.64 16.33 2.77
CA GLU A 353 -3.62 16.34 1.68
C GLU A 353 -3.50 17.62 0.83
N THR A 354 -3.32 18.77 1.49
CA THR A 354 -3.06 20.05 0.80
C THR A 354 -1.76 20.02 -0.01
N ALA A 355 -0.68 19.46 0.53
CA ALA A 355 0.58 19.31 -0.18
C ALA A 355 0.44 18.38 -1.41
N PHE A 356 -0.35 17.31 -1.28
CA PHE A 356 -0.61 16.38 -2.38
C PHE A 356 -1.36 17.06 -3.53
N ASP A 357 -2.45 17.78 -3.23
CA ASP A 357 -3.20 18.57 -4.23
C ASP A 357 -2.31 19.63 -4.90
N GLN A 358 -1.50 20.36 -4.13
CA GLN A 358 -0.57 21.35 -4.68
C GLN A 358 0.45 20.74 -5.65
N ALA A 359 1.08 19.64 -5.24
CA ALA A 359 2.01 18.91 -6.09
C ALA A 359 1.34 18.35 -7.34
N PHE A 360 0.09 17.86 -7.23
CA PHE A 360 -0.67 17.34 -8.37
C PHE A 360 -0.92 18.45 -9.38
N ASN A 361 -1.44 19.58 -8.90
CA ASN A 361 -1.82 20.74 -9.71
C ASN A 361 -0.59 21.38 -10.40
N ALA A 362 0.57 21.31 -9.76
CA ALA A 362 1.84 21.73 -10.33
C ALA A 362 2.32 20.77 -11.42
N THR A 363 2.23 19.45 -11.17
CA THR A 363 2.82 18.40 -12.01
C THR A 363 1.99 18.09 -13.24
N PHE A 364 0.70 17.85 -13.07
CA PHE A 364 -0.15 17.33 -14.15
C PHE A 364 -0.80 18.46 -14.95
N LYS A 365 -0.96 18.19 -16.25
CA LYS A 365 -1.57 19.07 -17.25
C LYS A 365 -2.55 18.25 -18.07
N ASP A 366 -3.60 18.89 -18.57
CA ASP A 366 -4.54 18.24 -19.47
C ASP A 366 -3.91 17.99 -20.87
N SER A 367 -4.66 17.36 -21.76
CA SER A 367 -4.21 17.07 -23.13
C SER A 367 -3.88 18.31 -23.97
N ASN A 368 -4.28 19.51 -23.53
CA ASN A 368 -3.99 20.78 -24.19
C ASN A 368 -2.82 21.53 -23.53
N GLY A 369 -2.18 20.93 -22.52
CA GLY A 369 -1.11 21.55 -21.73
C GLY A 369 -1.59 22.54 -20.66
N SER A 370 -2.91 22.65 -20.44
CA SER A 370 -3.49 23.49 -19.38
C SER A 370 -3.35 22.81 -18.01
N PRO A 371 -3.32 23.56 -16.90
CA PRO A 371 -3.34 22.96 -15.56
C PRO A 371 -4.49 21.96 -15.40
N LEU A 372 -4.17 20.74 -14.96
CA LEU A 372 -5.15 19.76 -14.52
C LEU A 372 -5.21 19.85 -13.00
N TYR A 373 -6.38 20.16 -12.45
CA TYR A 373 -6.55 20.30 -11.02
C TYR A 373 -7.17 19.03 -10.42
N LEU A 374 -6.79 18.64 -9.20
CA LEU A 374 -7.30 17.42 -8.58
C LEU A 374 -8.73 17.60 -8.04
N HIS A 375 -8.94 18.38 -6.98
CA HIS A 375 -10.23 18.51 -6.25
C HIS A 375 -11.00 19.82 -6.47
N THR A 376 -10.83 20.50 -7.60
CA THR A 376 -11.53 21.78 -7.78
C THR A 376 -13.01 21.54 -8.10
N ALA A 377 -13.90 21.87 -7.18
CA ALA A 377 -15.33 21.83 -7.44
C ALA A 377 -15.67 22.76 -8.62
N ASP A 378 -16.37 22.21 -9.63
CA ASP A 378 -17.04 22.94 -10.71
C ASP A 378 -16.17 23.53 -11.86
N GLY A 379 -14.88 23.17 -11.95
CA GLY A 379 -14.03 23.56 -13.08
C GLY A 379 -14.01 22.52 -14.22
N ALA A 380 -14.05 22.95 -15.49
CA ALA A 380 -13.86 22.04 -16.65
C ALA A 380 -12.48 21.33 -16.66
N ASN A 381 -11.51 21.88 -15.92
CA ASN A 381 -10.16 21.33 -15.79
C ASN A 381 -9.93 20.56 -14.47
N SER A 382 -11.00 20.32 -13.69
CA SER A 382 -10.93 19.47 -12.50
C SER A 382 -11.01 18.00 -12.89
N LEU A 383 -10.04 17.20 -12.43
CA LEU A 383 -10.01 15.76 -12.66
C LEU A 383 -11.18 15.10 -11.95
N GLU A 384 -11.38 15.37 -10.66
CA GLU A 384 -12.49 14.82 -9.85
C GLU A 384 -13.85 15.11 -10.49
N ALA A 385 -14.13 16.38 -10.83
CA ALA A 385 -15.42 16.76 -11.38
C ALA A 385 -15.69 16.21 -12.80
N THR A 386 -14.65 15.90 -13.57
CA THR A 386 -14.77 15.45 -14.97
C THR A 386 -14.30 14.01 -15.19
N LEU A 387 -14.05 13.25 -14.11
CA LEU A 387 -13.39 11.95 -14.18
C LEU A 387 -14.14 10.98 -15.09
N TYR A 388 -15.46 10.88 -14.92
CA TYR A 388 -16.30 10.01 -15.74
C TYR A 388 -16.11 10.28 -17.24
N GLN A 389 -16.15 11.55 -17.65
CA GLN A 389 -16.02 11.93 -19.06
C GLN A 389 -14.63 11.57 -19.59
N ARG A 390 -13.59 11.84 -18.82
CA ARG A 390 -12.19 11.55 -19.18
C ARG A 390 -11.97 10.04 -19.34
N LEU A 391 -12.37 9.24 -18.36
CA LEU A 391 -12.24 7.78 -18.42
C LEU A 391 -13.11 7.17 -19.52
N ASN A 392 -14.32 7.67 -19.74
CA ASN A 392 -15.18 7.17 -20.82
C ASN A 392 -14.59 7.41 -22.22
N ALA A 393 -13.81 8.48 -22.39
CA ALA A 393 -13.07 8.76 -23.63
C ALA A 393 -11.80 7.91 -23.77
N PHE A 394 -11.09 7.69 -22.66
CA PHE A 394 -9.82 6.96 -22.62
C PHE A 394 -9.98 5.44 -22.78
N LEU A 395 -10.95 4.83 -22.10
CA LEU A 395 -11.13 3.36 -22.03
C LEU A 395 -11.78 2.74 -23.29
N ASN A 396 -11.64 3.37 -24.47
CA ASN A 396 -12.26 2.93 -25.73
C ASN A 396 -11.46 1.91 -26.51
#